data_AF-A0A401P4A5-F1
#
_entry.id   AF-A0A401P4A5-F1
#
_cell.length_a   1.000
_cell.length_b   1.000
_cell.length_c   1.000
_cell.angle_alpha   90.00
_cell.angle_beta   90.00
_cell.angle_gamma   90.00
#
_symmetry.space_group_name_H-M   'P 1'
#
loop_
_entity.id
_entity.type
_entity.pdbx_description
1 polymer ?
#
loop_
_entity_poly.entity_id
_entity_poly.type
_entity_poly.pdbx_seq_one_letter_code
_entity_poly.pdbx_strand_id
1 'polypeptide(L)'
;KLKKLIRYIKAKREAKLETDNNFKAPRQYETDYNLEPFAGLTPEYMEMIIQFGFVTVFVASFPLAPLFALLNNVIEIRLDAKKFTSELRRPDATKAKDIGIWYDIIRGIGKLAVIINAFVISFTSGFIPRLVFMYLYSPDNTLHGFTNNTLSYFNVSHFEQGSEPYEPMALGYKVEICRYKDYREPPWSPEAYDLSKEFWSVLAARLAFVIIFQNLVMFMSDFVDWMIPDIPKEISERMSKEKSLLVDLFLKEEQTKMHIVEVLEVLSSQEKERTEENIDDSPKENEEEPVANCTDGVASSRSQLINAGPEVI
;
A
#
# COMPACT_ATOMS: atom_id res chain seq x y z
N LYS A 1 11.42 -27.25 67.54
CA LYS A 1 11.80 -26.04 66.75
C LYS A 1 11.14 -26.02 65.35
N LEU A 2 11.02 -27.15 64.67
CA LEU A 2 10.41 -27.26 63.31
C LEU A 2 8.94 -26.81 63.22
N LYS A 3 8.09 -27.16 64.20
CA LYS A 3 6.67 -26.76 64.21
C LYS A 3 6.46 -25.24 64.27
N LYS A 4 7.37 -24.50 64.92
CA LYS A 4 7.32 -23.03 64.96
C LYS A 4 7.68 -22.41 63.61
N LEU A 5 8.66 -23.00 62.90
CA LEU A 5 9.06 -22.56 61.57
C LEU A 5 7.96 -22.78 60.53
N ILE A 6 7.28 -23.94 60.56
CA ILE A 6 6.15 -24.24 59.67
C ILE A 6 5.00 -23.25 59.91
N ARG A 7 4.68 -22.97 61.17
CA ARG A 7 3.63 -22.01 61.53
C ARG A 7 3.99 -20.58 61.11
N TYR A 8 5.27 -20.19 61.20
CA TYR A 8 5.77 -18.90 60.71
C TYR A 8 5.69 -18.78 59.18
N ILE A 9 6.06 -19.83 58.44
CA ILE A 9 5.95 -19.85 56.97
C ILE A 9 4.48 -19.80 56.54
N LYS A 10 3.59 -20.50 57.24
CA LYS A 10 2.15 -20.46 56.99
C LYS A 10 1.57 -19.07 57.23
N ALA A 11 1.88 -18.46 58.39
CA ALA A 11 1.46 -17.11 58.71
C ALA A 11 2.03 -16.06 57.74
N LYS A 12 3.28 -16.23 57.27
CA LYS A 12 3.89 -15.35 56.26
C LYS A 12 3.24 -15.51 54.88
N ARG A 13 2.80 -16.72 54.52
CA ARG A 13 1.99 -16.97 53.31
C ARG A 13 0.61 -16.35 53.42
N GLU A 14 -0.05 -16.53 54.55
CA GLU A 14 -1.38 -15.96 54.82
C GLU A 14 -1.33 -14.42 54.84
N ALA A 15 -0.33 -13.81 55.49
CA ALA A 15 -0.12 -12.36 55.47
C ALA A 15 0.19 -11.83 54.06
N LYS A 16 0.95 -12.57 53.24
CA LYS A 16 1.19 -12.19 51.83
C LYS A 16 -0.09 -12.28 51.00
N LEU A 17 -0.91 -13.31 51.23
CA LEU A 17 -2.21 -13.49 50.59
C LEU A 17 -3.21 -12.39 51.00
N GLU A 18 -3.21 -12.00 52.27
CA GLU A 18 -4.02 -10.89 52.79
C GLU A 18 -3.56 -9.52 52.27
N THR A 19 -2.25 -9.33 52.06
CA THR A 19 -1.70 -8.11 51.45
C THR A 19 -2.06 -8.03 49.96
N ASP A 20 -2.02 -9.15 49.23
CA ASP A 20 -2.50 -9.24 47.83
C ASP A 20 -4.03 -9.05 47.75
N ASN A 21 -4.80 -9.58 48.72
CA ASN A 21 -6.25 -9.39 48.78
C ASN A 21 -6.68 -7.94 49.12
N ASN A 22 -5.81 -7.16 49.81
CA ASN A 22 -6.05 -5.75 50.13
C ASN A 22 -5.74 -4.81 48.97
N PHE A 23 -4.96 -5.24 47.97
CA PHE A 23 -4.91 -4.56 46.68
C PHE A 23 -6.13 -4.97 45.89
N LYS A 24 -7.19 -4.15 45.98
CA LYS A 24 -8.33 -4.25 45.08
C LYS A 24 -7.78 -4.28 43.66
N ALA A 25 -7.97 -5.40 42.95
CA ALA A 25 -7.51 -5.51 41.57
C ALA A 25 -7.99 -4.28 40.80
N PRO A 26 -7.09 -3.55 40.11
CA PRO A 26 -7.46 -2.33 39.42
C PRO A 26 -8.61 -2.65 38.47
N ARG A 27 -9.59 -1.75 38.39
CA ARG A 27 -10.70 -1.95 37.47
C ARG A 27 -10.17 -1.96 36.04
N GLN A 28 -10.84 -2.67 35.14
CA GLN A 28 -10.35 -2.82 33.75
C GLN A 28 -10.09 -1.47 33.08
N TYR A 29 -11.00 -0.49 33.24
CA TYR A 29 -10.80 0.86 32.69
C TYR A 29 -9.59 1.61 33.27
N GLU A 30 -9.17 1.31 34.51
CA GLU A 30 -7.98 1.94 35.13
C GLU A 30 -6.70 1.36 34.54
N THR A 31 -6.73 0.07 34.22
CA THR A 31 -5.63 -0.61 33.52
C THR A 31 -5.50 -0.11 32.09
N ASP A 32 -6.62 0.00 31.36
CA ASP A 32 -6.66 0.50 29.99
C ASP A 32 -6.31 2.00 29.88
N TYR A 33 -6.58 2.77 30.94
CA TYR A 33 -6.20 4.18 30.99
C TYR A 33 -4.68 4.37 31.06
N ASN A 34 -3.96 3.43 31.69
CA ASN A 34 -2.51 3.50 31.82
C ASN A 34 -1.76 3.10 30.54
N LEU A 35 -2.44 2.50 29.55
CA LEU A 35 -1.86 2.17 28.24
C LEU A 35 -1.70 3.41 27.36
N GLU A 36 -0.78 3.34 26.40
CA GLU A 36 -0.50 4.44 25.48
C GLU A 36 -1.67 4.64 24.50
N PRO A 37 -2.08 5.90 24.22
CA PRO A 37 -3.13 6.16 23.25
C PRO A 37 -2.67 5.80 21.83
N PHE A 38 -3.60 5.28 21.03
CA PHE A 38 -3.34 4.96 19.64
C PHE A 38 -3.14 6.23 18.79
N ALA A 39 -1.97 6.35 18.16
CA ALA A 39 -1.57 7.52 17.37
C ALA A 39 -1.88 7.42 15.86
N GLY A 40 -2.58 6.37 15.42
CA GLY A 40 -2.85 6.07 14.01
C GLY A 40 -1.96 4.96 13.45
N LEU A 41 -2.16 4.63 12.17
CA LEU A 41 -1.40 3.60 11.43
C LEU A 41 -0.30 4.19 10.53
N THR A 42 -0.15 5.52 10.49
CA THR A 42 0.76 6.16 9.54
C THR A 42 2.23 5.84 9.77
N PRO A 43 2.75 5.76 11.03
CA PRO A 43 4.12 5.31 11.27
C PRO A 43 4.36 3.86 10.83
N GLU A 44 3.40 2.97 11.09
CA GLU A 44 3.47 1.56 10.73
C GLU A 44 3.51 1.36 9.20
N TYR A 45 2.67 2.09 8.45
CA TYR A 45 2.73 2.08 6.98
C TYR A 45 4.02 2.69 6.45
N MET A 46 4.52 3.77 7.05
CA MET A 46 5.76 4.41 6.64
C MET A 46 6.95 3.45 6.75
N GLU A 47 7.05 2.71 7.86
CA GLU A 47 8.10 1.71 8.05
C GLU A 47 8.07 0.63 6.96
N MET A 48 6.88 0.08 6.69
CA MET A 48 6.69 -0.92 5.64
C MET A 48 7.06 -0.40 4.24
N ILE A 49 6.72 0.85 3.93
CA ILE A 49 7.01 1.45 2.63
C ILE A 49 8.49 1.77 2.46
N ILE A 50 9.15 2.24 3.52
CA ILE A 50 10.61 2.45 3.51
C ILE A 50 11.30 1.11 3.26
N GLN A 51 10.86 0.03 3.92
CA GLN A 51 11.39 -1.30 3.70
C GLN A 51 11.17 -1.78 2.25
N PHE A 52 9.97 -1.57 1.69
CA PHE A 52 9.69 -1.85 0.28
C PHE A 52 10.61 -1.05 -0.65
N GLY A 53 10.87 0.22 -0.36
CA GLY A 53 11.81 1.07 -1.09
C GLY A 53 13.23 0.50 -1.07
N PHE A 54 13.73 0.07 0.09
CA PHE A 54 15.05 -0.56 0.19
C PHE A 54 15.15 -1.84 -0.64
N VAL A 55 14.11 -2.66 -0.63
CA VAL A 55 14.07 -3.91 -1.41
C VAL A 55 14.04 -3.63 -2.90
N THR A 56 13.22 -2.69 -3.36
CA THR A 56 13.00 -2.48 -4.80
C THR A 56 14.06 -1.61 -5.45
N VAL A 57 14.50 -0.52 -4.80
CA VAL A 57 15.41 0.46 -5.38
C VAL A 57 16.86 -0.04 -5.43
N PHE A 58 17.27 -0.88 -4.49
CA PHE A 58 18.68 -1.31 -4.34
C PHE A 58 18.92 -2.79 -4.67
N VAL A 59 17.94 -3.50 -5.22
CA VAL A 59 18.05 -4.93 -5.54
C VAL A 59 19.22 -5.24 -6.49
N ALA A 60 19.50 -4.35 -7.45
CA ALA A 60 20.59 -4.55 -8.40
C ALA A 60 21.98 -4.55 -7.75
N SER A 61 22.13 -3.85 -6.62
CA SER A 61 23.39 -3.81 -5.86
C SER A 61 23.47 -4.92 -4.82
N PHE A 62 22.34 -5.24 -4.17
CA PHE A 62 22.30 -6.19 -3.06
C PHE A 62 21.16 -7.21 -3.21
N PRO A 63 21.43 -8.39 -3.79
CA PRO A 63 20.39 -9.37 -4.10
C PRO A 63 19.80 -10.08 -2.87
N LEU A 64 20.44 -9.99 -1.70
CA LEU A 64 19.95 -10.60 -0.45
C LEU A 64 18.95 -9.68 0.29
N ALA A 65 18.69 -8.45 -0.16
CA ALA A 65 17.74 -7.53 0.48
C ALA A 65 16.34 -8.15 0.71
N PRO A 66 15.73 -8.87 -0.26
CA PRO A 66 14.41 -9.47 -0.06
C PRO A 66 14.38 -10.51 1.07
N LEU A 67 15.49 -11.23 1.30
CA LEU A 67 15.58 -12.21 2.39
C LEU A 67 15.51 -11.52 3.76
N PHE A 68 16.24 -10.41 3.93
CA PHE A 68 16.18 -9.64 5.18
C PHE A 68 14.82 -8.97 5.38
N ALA A 69 14.22 -8.47 4.30
CA ALA A 69 12.85 -7.94 4.38
C ALA A 69 11.83 -9.01 4.79
N LEU A 70 11.97 -10.25 4.29
CA LEU A 70 11.10 -11.35 4.69
C LEU A 70 11.26 -11.67 6.18
N LEU A 71 12.50 -11.77 6.68
CA LEU A 71 12.76 -12.01 8.09
C LEU A 71 12.23 -10.88 8.97
N ASN A 72 12.41 -9.62 8.54
CA ASN A 72 11.87 -8.46 9.25
C ASN A 72 10.34 -8.54 9.30
N ASN A 73 9.66 -8.75 8.16
CA ASN A 73 8.20 -8.86 8.09
C ASN A 73 7.63 -9.97 9.00
N VAL A 74 8.31 -11.11 9.11
CA VAL A 74 7.86 -12.21 9.98
C VAL A 74 7.90 -11.81 11.46
N ILE A 75 8.94 -11.10 11.87
CA ILE A 75 9.09 -10.60 13.24
C ILE A 75 8.09 -9.46 13.47
N GLU A 76 7.98 -8.55 12.51
CA GLU A 76 7.15 -7.34 12.56
C GLU A 76 5.68 -7.68 12.80
N ILE A 77 5.12 -8.63 12.04
CA ILE A 77 3.73 -9.08 12.23
C ILE A 77 3.47 -9.54 13.68
N ARG A 78 4.46 -10.15 14.34
CA ARG A 78 4.33 -10.61 15.74
C ARG A 78 4.50 -9.47 16.73
N LEU A 79 5.44 -8.55 16.49
CA LEU A 79 5.67 -7.39 17.34
C LEU A 79 4.50 -6.43 17.28
N ASP A 80 3.98 -6.12 16.09
CA ASP A 80 2.78 -5.31 15.92
C ASP A 80 1.57 -5.94 16.60
N ALA A 81 1.34 -7.25 16.42
CA ALA A 81 0.25 -7.94 17.10
C ALA A 81 0.37 -7.84 18.63
N LYS A 82 1.58 -7.93 19.18
CA LYS A 82 1.82 -7.76 20.61
C LYS A 82 1.59 -6.32 21.06
N LYS A 83 2.09 -5.34 20.30
CA LYS A 83 1.89 -3.90 20.53
C LYS A 83 0.39 -3.56 20.60
N PHE A 84 -0.40 -4.01 19.63
CA PHE A 84 -1.84 -3.78 19.58
C PHE A 84 -2.64 -4.50 20.66
N THR A 85 -2.17 -5.66 21.13
CA THR A 85 -2.92 -6.46 22.13
C THR A 85 -2.54 -6.15 23.57
N SER A 86 -1.31 -5.67 23.82
CA SER A 86 -0.74 -5.57 25.17
C SER A 86 -0.28 -4.18 25.57
N GLU A 87 0.08 -3.30 24.62
CA GLU A 87 0.77 -2.04 24.92
C GLU A 87 -0.08 -0.81 24.58
N LEU A 88 -0.98 -0.92 23.60
CA LEU A 88 -1.85 0.16 23.16
C LEU A 88 -3.27 0.06 23.73
N ARG A 89 -3.89 1.22 23.97
CA ARG A 89 -5.33 1.29 24.19
C ARG A 89 -6.08 0.90 22.92
N ARG A 90 -7.21 0.19 23.08
CA ARG A 90 -8.05 -0.24 21.96
C ARG A 90 -8.45 0.96 21.07
N PRO A 91 -8.11 0.93 19.77
CA PRO A 91 -8.51 1.99 18.84
C PRO A 91 -10.00 1.87 18.46
N ASP A 92 -10.59 2.99 18.04
CA ASP A 92 -11.94 3.02 17.49
C ASP A 92 -11.96 2.36 16.11
N ALA A 93 -12.93 1.46 15.92
CA ALA A 93 -13.05 0.70 14.67
C ALA A 93 -13.59 1.61 13.56
N THR A 94 -12.71 1.96 12.61
CA THR A 94 -13.08 2.67 11.38
C THR A 94 -13.16 1.70 10.21
N LYS A 95 -14.13 1.93 9.31
CA LYS A 95 -14.26 1.14 8.08
C LYS A 95 -13.50 1.86 6.97
N ALA A 96 -12.56 1.17 6.33
CA ALA A 96 -11.85 1.63 5.14
C ALA A 96 -11.92 0.54 4.06
N LYS A 97 -12.11 0.96 2.80
CA LYS A 97 -12.17 0.04 1.66
C LYS A 97 -10.78 -0.38 1.20
N ASP A 98 -9.84 0.58 1.21
CA ASP A 98 -8.50 0.45 0.64
C ASP A 98 -7.44 1.02 1.59
N ILE A 99 -6.16 0.74 1.31
CA ILE A 99 -5.02 1.31 2.05
C ILE A 99 -4.84 2.82 1.82
N GLY A 100 -5.56 3.40 0.86
CA GLY A 100 -5.54 4.84 0.54
C GLY A 100 -4.29 5.27 -0.24
N ILE A 101 -3.76 6.46 0.09
CA ILE A 101 -2.63 7.11 -0.59
C ILE A 101 -1.37 6.24 -0.69
N TRP A 102 -1.21 5.31 0.25
CA TRP A 102 -0.08 4.39 0.30
C TRP A 102 0.02 3.52 -0.95
N TYR A 103 -1.11 3.19 -1.60
CA TYR A 103 -1.11 2.45 -2.87
C TYR A 103 -0.41 3.24 -3.98
N ASP A 104 -0.75 4.52 -4.12
CA ASP A 104 -0.14 5.39 -5.13
C ASP A 104 1.35 5.62 -4.86
N ILE A 105 1.73 5.71 -3.59
CA ILE A 105 3.14 5.81 -3.17
C ILE A 105 3.92 4.55 -3.56
N ILE A 106 3.40 3.36 -3.25
CA ILE A 106 4.04 2.07 -3.61
C ILE A 106 4.17 1.95 -5.13
N ARG A 107 3.14 2.33 -5.88
CA ARG A 107 3.16 2.35 -7.35
C ARG A 107 4.20 3.33 -7.89
N GLY A 108 4.31 4.52 -7.30
CA GLY A 108 5.31 5.53 -7.64
C GLY A 108 6.74 5.04 -7.39
N ILE A 109 6.99 4.46 -6.21
CA ILE A 109 8.29 3.87 -5.84
C ILE A 109 8.64 2.73 -6.79
N GLY A 110 7.68 1.86 -7.14
CA GLY A 110 7.90 0.76 -8.09
C GLY A 110 8.38 1.25 -9.46
N LYS A 111 7.73 2.29 -10.02
CA LYS A 111 8.16 2.89 -11.30
C LYS A 111 9.52 3.58 -11.19
N LEU A 112 9.77 4.31 -10.09
CA LEU A 112 11.06 4.96 -9.84
C LEU A 112 12.20 3.95 -9.67
N ALA A 113 11.93 2.82 -9.02
CA ALA A 113 12.90 1.75 -8.81
C ALA A 113 13.44 1.19 -10.13
N VAL A 114 12.61 1.07 -11.18
CA VAL A 114 13.08 0.65 -12.51
C VAL A 114 14.15 1.61 -13.05
N ILE A 115 13.90 2.92 -12.95
CA ILE A 115 14.83 3.96 -13.41
C ILE A 115 16.13 3.89 -12.60
N ILE A 116 16.04 3.88 -11.27
CA ILE A 116 17.23 3.89 -10.40
C ILE A 116 18.07 2.63 -10.62
N ASN A 117 17.46 1.44 -10.70
CA ASN A 117 18.20 0.21 -10.95
C ASN A 117 18.91 0.24 -12.31
N ALA A 118 18.31 0.85 -13.35
CA ALA A 118 18.97 1.03 -14.65
C ALA A 118 20.25 1.87 -14.54
N PHE A 119 20.19 2.97 -13.77
CA PHE A 119 21.36 3.80 -13.49
C PHE A 119 22.41 3.08 -12.64
N VAL A 120 22.00 2.33 -11.61
CA VAL A 120 22.91 1.53 -10.78
C VAL A 120 23.67 0.50 -11.63
N ILE A 121 22.98 -0.22 -12.52
CA ILE A 121 23.59 -1.22 -13.38
C ILE A 121 24.51 -0.59 -14.43
N SER A 122 24.17 0.59 -14.97
CA SER A 122 24.97 1.22 -16.03
C SER A 122 26.18 2.00 -15.51
N PHE A 123 26.01 2.80 -14.45
CA PHE A 123 27.05 3.70 -13.94
C PHE A 123 27.86 3.12 -12.80
N THR A 124 27.21 2.46 -11.84
CA THR A 124 27.89 1.94 -10.65
C THR A 124 28.53 0.58 -10.90
N SER A 125 27.85 -0.29 -11.66
CA SER A 125 28.39 -1.62 -11.98
C SER A 125 29.51 -1.55 -13.03
N GLY A 126 30.48 -2.45 -12.90
CA GLY A 126 31.51 -2.69 -13.91
C GLY A 126 31.02 -3.46 -15.14
N PHE A 127 29.71 -3.71 -15.25
CA PHE A 127 29.12 -4.52 -16.32
C PHE A 127 29.29 -3.90 -17.71
N ILE A 128 28.83 -2.66 -17.92
CA ILE A 128 28.85 -2.02 -19.24
C ILE A 128 30.27 -1.86 -19.80
N PRO A 129 31.27 -1.35 -19.07
CA PRO A 129 32.61 -1.19 -19.62
C PRO A 129 33.28 -2.51 -19.98
N ARG A 130 33.02 -3.58 -19.20
CA ARG A 130 33.49 -4.94 -19.54
C ARG A 130 32.85 -5.48 -20.81
N LEU A 131 31.55 -5.23 -20.99
CA LEU A 131 30.81 -5.62 -22.18
C LEU A 131 31.35 -4.89 -23.42
N VAL A 132 31.54 -3.58 -23.32
CA VAL A 132 32.09 -2.73 -24.39
C VAL A 132 33.51 -3.18 -24.76
N PHE A 133 34.37 -3.43 -23.77
CA PHE A 133 35.72 -3.95 -24.01
C PHE A 133 35.69 -5.30 -24.74
N MET A 134 34.85 -6.22 -24.27
CA MET A 134 34.73 -7.55 -24.84
C MET A 134 34.29 -7.52 -26.31
N TYR A 135 33.33 -6.67 -26.69
CA TYR A 135 32.78 -6.65 -28.04
C TYR A 135 33.52 -5.72 -29.03
N LEU A 136 34.10 -4.61 -28.56
CA LEU A 136 34.71 -3.61 -29.45
C LEU A 136 36.24 -3.64 -29.49
N TYR A 137 36.89 -4.09 -28.40
CA TYR A 137 38.34 -3.95 -28.24
C TYR A 137 39.06 -5.29 -28.09
N SER A 138 38.39 -6.34 -27.61
CA SER A 138 38.99 -7.65 -27.43
C SER A 138 39.06 -8.42 -28.75
N PRO A 139 40.24 -8.91 -29.18
CA PRO A 139 40.37 -9.73 -30.39
C PRO A 139 39.71 -11.11 -30.23
N ASP A 140 39.68 -11.65 -29.01
CA ASP A 140 39.21 -13.01 -28.72
C ASP A 140 37.84 -13.04 -28.01
N ASN A 141 37.17 -11.88 -27.85
CA ASN A 141 35.98 -11.72 -26.99
C ASN A 141 36.21 -12.19 -25.54
N THR A 142 37.45 -12.10 -25.05
CA THR A 142 37.79 -12.41 -23.65
C THR A 142 38.05 -11.13 -22.87
N LEU A 143 37.97 -11.20 -21.54
CA LEU A 143 38.34 -10.08 -20.65
C LEU A 143 39.86 -10.00 -20.38
N HIS A 144 40.68 -10.76 -21.11
CA HIS A 144 42.12 -10.68 -20.95
C HIS A 144 42.62 -9.27 -21.35
N GLY A 145 43.42 -8.66 -20.47
CA GLY A 145 43.90 -7.29 -20.68
C GLY A 145 42.91 -6.18 -20.33
N PHE A 146 41.69 -6.48 -19.85
CA PHE A 146 40.69 -5.46 -19.49
C PHE A 146 41.23 -4.43 -18.50
N THR A 147 41.88 -4.88 -17.41
CA THR A 147 42.48 -3.97 -16.42
C THR A 147 43.58 -3.11 -17.02
N ASN A 148 44.35 -3.66 -17.97
CA ASN A 148 45.41 -2.92 -18.63
C ASN A 148 44.86 -1.86 -19.59
N ASN A 149 43.69 -2.09 -20.19
CA ASN A 149 43.01 -1.10 -21.04
C ASN A 149 42.30 -0.02 -20.23
N THR A 150 41.67 -0.40 -19.11
CA THR A 150 40.84 0.51 -18.29
C THR A 150 41.68 1.52 -17.49
N LEU A 151 42.97 1.25 -17.30
CA LEU A 151 43.87 2.09 -16.51
C LEU A 151 44.66 3.04 -17.40
N SER A 152 44.40 4.34 -17.26
CA SER A 152 45.15 5.41 -17.93
C SER A 152 46.50 5.68 -17.25
N TYR A 153 47.44 6.23 -18.02
CA TYR A 153 48.78 6.55 -17.56
C TYR A 153 48.87 8.02 -17.12
N PHE A 154 49.53 8.27 -15.99
CA PHE A 154 49.83 9.62 -15.50
C PHE A 154 51.31 9.77 -15.21
N ASN A 155 51.93 10.82 -15.75
CA ASN A 155 53.31 11.16 -15.42
C ASN A 155 53.34 11.94 -14.10
N VAL A 156 54.04 11.42 -13.10
CA VAL A 156 54.17 12.02 -11.76
C VAL A 156 54.77 13.43 -11.83
N SER A 157 55.53 13.75 -12.87
CA SER A 157 56.13 15.08 -13.04
C SER A 157 55.10 16.18 -13.32
N HIS A 158 53.85 15.83 -13.65
CA HIS A 158 52.80 16.78 -14.02
C HIS A 158 51.83 17.09 -12.86
N PHE A 159 52.20 16.77 -11.62
CA PHE A 159 51.41 17.19 -10.46
C PHE A 159 51.40 18.72 -10.31
N GLU A 160 50.28 19.27 -9.89
CA GLU A 160 50.21 20.68 -9.50
C GLU A 160 51.03 20.91 -8.23
N GLN A 161 51.69 22.07 -8.14
CA GLN A 161 52.58 22.38 -7.02
C GLN A 161 51.83 22.28 -5.67
N GLY A 162 52.26 21.34 -4.83
CA GLY A 162 51.64 21.08 -3.51
C GLY A 162 50.60 19.96 -3.47
N SER A 163 50.25 19.35 -4.61
CA SER A 163 49.39 18.16 -4.70
C SER A 163 50.16 16.83 -4.74
N GLU A 164 51.49 16.91 -4.65
CA GLU A 164 52.40 15.77 -4.70
C GLU A 164 52.27 14.87 -3.44
N PRO A 165 52.55 13.57 -3.55
CA PRO A 165 52.55 12.68 -2.41
C PRO A 165 53.56 13.12 -1.34
N TYR A 166 53.13 13.19 -0.07
CA TYR A 166 54.01 13.52 1.07
C TYR A 166 55.23 12.59 1.17
N GLU A 167 55.06 11.31 0.78
CA GLU A 167 56.12 10.31 0.74
C GLU A 167 56.28 9.73 -0.68
N PRO A 168 57.08 10.37 -1.55
CA PRO A 168 57.25 9.93 -2.94
C PRO A 168 58.03 8.61 -3.09
N MET A 169 58.66 8.12 -2.02
CA MET A 169 59.42 6.87 -1.99
C MET A 169 58.79 5.82 -1.06
N ALA A 170 57.48 5.89 -0.80
CA ALA A 170 56.79 4.94 0.08
C ALA A 170 56.99 3.45 -0.33
N LEU A 171 57.20 3.17 -1.63
CA LEU A 171 57.47 1.82 -2.15
C LEU A 171 58.96 1.43 -2.18
N GLY A 172 59.88 2.29 -1.71
CA GLY A 172 61.33 2.03 -1.73
C GLY A 172 62.02 2.32 -3.08
N TYR A 173 61.29 2.84 -4.07
CA TYR A 173 61.82 3.31 -5.34
C TYR A 173 61.03 4.52 -5.85
N LYS A 174 61.62 5.30 -6.77
CA LYS A 174 60.96 6.46 -7.38
C LYS A 174 59.97 6.00 -8.45
N VAL A 175 58.72 6.40 -8.33
CA VAL A 175 57.67 6.12 -9.32
C VAL A 175 57.65 7.26 -10.35
N GLU A 176 57.86 6.93 -11.63
CA GLU A 176 57.82 7.92 -12.72
C GLU A 176 56.43 8.03 -13.35
N ILE A 177 55.74 6.89 -13.50
CA ILE A 177 54.41 6.80 -14.09
C ILE A 177 53.49 6.05 -13.12
N CYS A 178 52.35 6.65 -12.80
CA CYS A 178 51.28 5.98 -12.06
C CYS A 178 50.08 5.73 -12.96
N ARG A 179 49.17 4.86 -12.50
CA ARG A 179 47.97 4.49 -13.25
C ARG A 179 46.72 4.75 -12.42
N TYR A 180 45.70 5.31 -13.03
CA TYR A 180 44.43 5.60 -12.39
C TYR A 180 43.27 5.11 -13.25
N LYS A 181 42.11 4.96 -12.62
CA LYS A 181 40.91 4.43 -13.27
C LYS A 181 40.16 5.56 -13.97
N ASP A 182 40.51 5.83 -15.23
CA ASP A 182 39.78 6.73 -16.11
C ASP A 182 40.11 6.43 -17.58
N TYR A 183 39.26 6.88 -18.51
CA TYR A 183 39.47 6.72 -19.95
C TYR A 183 40.04 7.99 -20.56
N ARG A 184 41.34 8.19 -20.38
CA ARG A 184 42.08 9.36 -20.85
C ARG A 184 43.27 8.97 -21.71
N GLU A 185 43.59 9.85 -22.66
CA GLU A 185 44.73 9.67 -23.56
C GLU A 185 46.06 9.73 -22.78
N PRO A 186 47.05 8.91 -23.16
CA PRO A 186 48.31 8.80 -22.45
C PRO A 186 49.20 10.05 -22.64
N PRO A 187 50.21 10.25 -21.78
CA PRO A 187 51.02 11.48 -21.78
C PRO A 187 51.91 11.67 -23.02
N TRP A 188 52.14 10.63 -23.81
CA TRP A 188 52.90 10.69 -25.07
C TRP A 188 52.03 10.98 -26.30
N SER A 189 50.71 11.08 -26.13
CA SER A 189 49.78 11.47 -27.20
C SER A 189 49.78 13.00 -27.38
N PRO A 190 49.37 13.52 -28.56
CA PRO A 190 49.26 14.97 -28.80
C PRO A 190 48.19 15.64 -27.92
N GLU A 191 47.16 14.90 -27.50
CA GLU A 191 46.04 15.35 -26.66
C GLU A 191 46.18 14.75 -25.25
N ALA A 192 47.33 14.97 -24.62
CA ALA A 192 47.67 14.35 -23.34
C ALA A 192 46.62 14.68 -22.25
N TYR A 193 46.15 13.63 -21.56
CA TYR A 193 45.16 13.69 -20.47
C TYR A 193 43.73 14.09 -20.88
N ASP A 194 43.44 14.33 -22.15
CA ASP A 194 42.08 14.57 -22.62
C ASP A 194 41.23 13.28 -22.62
N LEU A 195 39.91 13.45 -22.67
CA LEU A 195 38.96 12.33 -22.68
C LEU A 195 39.12 11.51 -23.97
N SER A 196 39.42 10.23 -23.82
CA SER A 196 39.61 9.33 -24.95
C SER A 196 38.30 9.01 -25.68
N LYS A 197 38.38 8.53 -26.92
CA LYS A 197 37.23 7.99 -27.67
C LYS A 197 36.57 6.80 -26.96
N GLU A 198 37.34 6.07 -26.16
CA GLU A 198 36.81 4.98 -25.33
C GLU A 198 35.81 5.49 -24.29
N PHE A 199 36.09 6.65 -23.68
CA PHE A 199 35.20 7.28 -22.69
C PHE A 199 33.81 7.52 -23.28
N TRP A 200 33.77 8.16 -24.45
CA TRP A 200 32.53 8.49 -25.14
C TRP A 200 31.77 7.24 -25.59
N SER A 201 32.49 6.22 -26.05
CA SER A 201 31.90 4.94 -26.45
C SER A 201 31.26 4.22 -25.26
N VAL A 202 31.95 4.17 -24.12
CA VAL A 202 31.42 3.59 -22.88
C VAL A 202 30.24 4.41 -22.35
N LEU A 203 30.32 5.74 -22.39
CA LEU A 203 29.22 6.62 -21.97
C LEU A 203 27.98 6.45 -22.84
N ALA A 204 28.15 6.40 -24.16
CA ALA A 204 27.05 6.14 -25.10
C ALA A 204 26.40 4.77 -24.84
N ALA A 205 27.21 3.73 -24.62
CA ALA A 205 26.71 2.40 -24.28
C ALA A 205 25.94 2.37 -22.94
N ARG A 206 26.40 3.13 -21.93
CA ARG A 206 25.68 3.28 -20.65
C ARG A 206 24.31 3.90 -20.84
N LEU A 207 24.23 5.00 -21.58
CA LEU A 207 22.96 5.70 -21.84
C LEU A 207 22.01 4.85 -22.69
N ALA A 208 22.53 4.19 -23.73
CA ALA A 208 21.75 3.28 -24.56
C ALA A 208 21.17 2.12 -23.74
N PHE A 209 21.98 1.53 -22.83
CA PHE A 209 21.52 0.50 -21.92
C PHE A 209 20.37 0.99 -21.03
N VAL A 210 20.49 2.19 -20.43
CA VAL A 210 19.42 2.75 -19.59
C VAL A 210 18.12 2.87 -20.37
N ILE A 211 18.16 3.41 -21.59
CA ILE A 211 16.97 3.57 -22.43
C ILE A 211 16.34 2.22 -22.75
N ILE A 212 17.15 1.24 -23.20
CA ILE A 212 16.64 -0.09 -23.57
C ILE A 212 16.06 -0.81 -22.35
N PHE A 213 16.80 -0.84 -21.24
CA PHE A 213 16.40 -1.51 -20.00
C PHE A 213 15.11 -0.90 -19.44
N GLN A 214 15.03 0.43 -19.39
CA GLN A 214 13.85 1.13 -18.88
C GLN A 214 12.61 0.82 -19.74
N ASN A 215 12.70 0.95 -21.06
CA ASN A 215 11.56 0.66 -21.94
C ASN A 215 11.13 -0.81 -21.86
N LEU A 216 12.09 -1.75 -21.84
CA LEU A 216 11.80 -3.18 -21.72
C LEU A 216 11.08 -3.51 -20.41
N VAL A 217 11.63 -3.05 -19.27
CA VAL A 217 11.07 -3.40 -17.96
C VAL A 217 9.74 -2.71 -17.71
N MET A 218 9.59 -1.44 -18.12
CA MET A 218 8.29 -0.75 -18.02
C MET A 218 7.23 -1.45 -18.88
N PHE A 219 7.57 -1.82 -20.12
CA PHE A 219 6.66 -2.58 -20.98
C PHE A 219 6.26 -3.92 -20.36
N MET A 220 7.22 -4.66 -19.80
CA MET A 220 6.93 -5.93 -19.13
C MET A 220 6.05 -5.73 -17.90
N SER A 221 6.23 -4.64 -17.14
CA SER A 221 5.36 -4.31 -16.00
C SER A 221 3.93 -4.04 -16.45
N ASP A 222 3.74 -3.21 -17.47
CA ASP A 222 2.42 -2.88 -18.00
C ASP A 222 1.76 -4.11 -18.65
N PHE A 223 2.55 -5.00 -19.25
CA PHE A 223 2.07 -6.28 -19.77
C PHE A 223 1.56 -7.22 -18.67
N VAL A 224 2.25 -7.28 -17.52
CA VAL A 224 1.80 -8.06 -16.37
C VAL A 224 0.50 -7.50 -15.80
N ASP A 225 0.41 -6.18 -15.65
CA ASP A 225 -0.80 -5.48 -15.21
C ASP A 225 -1.98 -5.75 -16.18
N TRP A 226 -1.71 -5.85 -17.49
CA TRP A 226 -2.73 -6.22 -18.48
C TRP A 226 -3.15 -7.70 -18.40
N MET A 227 -2.23 -8.59 -18.06
CA MET A 227 -2.46 -10.04 -18.02
C MET A 227 -3.29 -10.46 -16.80
N ILE A 228 -3.12 -9.79 -15.65
CA ILE A 228 -3.78 -10.15 -14.40
C ILE A 228 -5.07 -9.33 -14.24
N PRO A 229 -6.26 -9.95 -14.24
CA PRO A 229 -7.50 -9.22 -14.03
C PRO A 229 -7.59 -8.68 -12.60
N ASP A 230 -7.94 -7.40 -12.45
CA ASP A 230 -8.04 -6.71 -11.15
C ASP A 230 -9.00 -7.36 -10.15
N ILE A 231 -10.06 -8.02 -10.65
CA ILE A 231 -11.09 -8.68 -9.82
C ILE A 231 -11.07 -10.19 -10.07
N PRO A 232 -10.84 -11.03 -9.04
CA PRO A 232 -10.90 -12.48 -9.18
C PRO A 232 -12.32 -12.95 -9.50
N LYS A 233 -12.43 -13.99 -10.35
CA LYS A 233 -13.72 -14.52 -10.83
C LYS A 233 -14.65 -14.96 -9.70
N GLU A 234 -14.12 -15.58 -8.64
CA GLU A 234 -14.91 -16.07 -7.51
C GLU A 234 -15.70 -14.94 -6.82
N ILE A 235 -15.06 -13.78 -6.63
CA ILE A 235 -15.69 -12.63 -5.98
C ILE A 235 -16.70 -11.97 -6.92
N SER A 236 -16.38 -11.89 -8.21
CA SER A 236 -17.32 -11.40 -9.23
C SER A 236 -18.59 -12.25 -9.29
N GLU A 237 -18.44 -13.57 -9.26
CA GLU A 237 -19.56 -14.50 -9.20
C GLU A 237 -20.37 -14.36 -7.91
N ARG A 238 -19.69 -14.25 -6.75
CA ARG A 238 -20.37 -14.06 -5.46
C ARG A 238 -21.15 -12.77 -5.42
N MET A 239 -20.55 -11.66 -5.85
CA MET A 239 -21.25 -10.38 -5.96
C MET A 239 -22.44 -10.46 -6.92
N SER A 240 -22.31 -11.19 -8.03
CA SER A 240 -23.41 -11.37 -8.98
C SER A 240 -24.55 -12.20 -8.38
N LYS A 241 -24.23 -13.25 -7.62
CA LYS A 241 -25.21 -14.08 -6.90
C LYS A 241 -25.93 -13.30 -5.81
N GLU A 242 -25.20 -12.55 -4.99
CA GLU A 242 -25.76 -11.71 -3.94
C GLU A 242 -26.67 -10.62 -4.54
N LYS A 243 -26.26 -9.99 -5.65
CA LYS A 243 -27.11 -9.04 -6.38
C LYS A 243 -28.38 -9.69 -6.94
N SER A 244 -28.27 -10.86 -7.56
CA SER A 244 -29.45 -11.58 -8.09
C SER A 244 -30.42 -11.95 -6.97
N LEU A 245 -29.92 -12.49 -5.87
CA LEU A 245 -30.74 -12.87 -4.73
C LEU A 245 -31.42 -11.65 -4.08
N LEU A 246 -30.72 -10.52 -3.98
CA LEU A 246 -31.30 -9.27 -3.50
C LEU A 246 -32.45 -8.80 -4.39
N VAL A 247 -32.27 -8.83 -5.72
CA VAL A 247 -33.30 -8.45 -6.69
C VAL A 247 -34.51 -9.38 -6.59
N ASP A 248 -34.30 -10.69 -6.47
CA ASP A 248 -35.38 -11.67 -6.31
C ASP A 248 -36.18 -11.44 -5.01
N LEU A 249 -35.50 -11.10 -3.91
CA LEU A 249 -36.16 -10.75 -2.65
C LEU A 249 -37.00 -9.47 -2.78
N PHE A 250 -36.47 -8.45 -3.44
CA PHE A 250 -37.18 -7.20 -3.67
C PHE A 250 -38.44 -7.39 -4.52
N LEU A 251 -38.33 -8.17 -5.61
CA LEU A 251 -39.47 -8.49 -6.47
C LEU A 251 -40.58 -9.24 -5.73
N LYS A 252 -40.22 -10.20 -4.86
CA LYS A 252 -41.20 -10.93 -4.03
C LYS A 252 -41.89 -10.01 -3.02
N GLU A 253 -41.15 -9.09 -2.41
CA GLU A 253 -41.74 -8.12 -1.48
C GLU A 253 -42.76 -7.22 -2.20
N GLU A 254 -42.41 -6.70 -3.38
CA GLU A 254 -43.30 -5.87 -4.19
C GLU A 254 -44.53 -6.65 -4.67
N GLN A 255 -44.36 -7.91 -5.12
CA GLN A 255 -45.50 -8.78 -5.44
C GLN A 255 -46.42 -9.00 -4.24
N THR A 256 -45.86 -9.19 -3.05
CA THR A 256 -46.64 -9.39 -1.82
C THR A 256 -47.42 -8.12 -1.46
N LYS A 257 -46.80 -6.93 -1.57
CA LYS A 257 -47.48 -5.64 -1.35
C LYS A 257 -48.62 -5.42 -2.34
N MET A 258 -48.38 -5.67 -3.63
CA MET A 258 -49.42 -5.56 -4.68
C MET A 258 -50.59 -6.49 -4.39
N HIS A 259 -50.32 -7.74 -4.01
CA HIS A 259 -51.36 -8.71 -3.70
C HIS A 259 -52.17 -8.32 -2.45
N ILE A 260 -51.55 -7.68 -1.45
CA ILE A 260 -52.26 -7.14 -0.29
C ILE A 260 -53.15 -5.97 -0.69
N VAL A 261 -52.67 -5.04 -1.52
CA VAL A 261 -53.46 -3.91 -2.02
C VAL A 261 -54.68 -4.39 -2.80
N GLU A 262 -54.51 -5.36 -3.70
CA GLU A 262 -55.60 -5.95 -4.47
C GLU A 262 -56.64 -6.61 -3.55
N VAL A 263 -56.21 -7.37 -2.55
CA VAL A 263 -57.12 -7.97 -1.56
C VAL A 263 -57.83 -6.89 -0.74
N LEU A 264 -57.14 -5.82 -0.34
CA LEU A 264 -57.74 -4.70 0.41
C LEU A 264 -58.78 -3.96 -0.45
N GLU A 265 -58.51 -3.79 -1.75
CA GLU A 265 -59.40 -3.14 -2.72
C GLU A 265 -60.67 -4.00 -2.94
N VAL A 266 -60.53 -5.32 -3.06
CA VAL A 266 -61.65 -6.26 -3.13
C VAL A 266 -62.47 -6.25 -1.84
N LEU A 267 -61.82 -6.28 -0.67
CA LEU A 267 -62.52 -6.20 0.62
C LEU A 267 -63.28 -4.87 0.78
N SER A 268 -62.68 -3.76 0.36
CA SER A 268 -63.34 -2.44 0.38
C SER A 268 -64.53 -2.33 -0.59
N SER A 269 -64.46 -3.07 -1.72
CA SER A 269 -65.54 -3.14 -2.71
C SER A 269 -66.72 -3.96 -2.18
N GLN A 270 -66.43 -5.09 -1.52
CA GLN A 270 -67.46 -5.90 -0.85
C GLN A 270 -68.11 -5.17 0.35
N GLU A 271 -67.35 -4.34 1.06
CA GLU A 271 -67.91 -3.54 2.17
C GLU A 271 -68.82 -2.41 1.66
N LYS A 272 -68.52 -1.81 0.50
CA LYS A 272 -69.43 -0.89 -0.21
C LYS A 272 -70.70 -1.58 -0.67
N GLU A 273 -70.60 -2.75 -1.31
CA GLU A 273 -71.77 -3.54 -1.74
C GLU A 273 -72.64 -3.96 -0.53
N ARG A 274 -72.04 -4.36 0.59
CA ARG A 274 -72.77 -4.72 1.82
C ARG A 274 -73.41 -3.49 2.51
N THR A 275 -72.90 -2.29 2.28
CA THR A 275 -73.51 -1.03 2.78
C THR A 275 -74.65 -0.57 1.88
N GLU A 276 -74.60 -0.87 0.57
CA GLU A 276 -75.68 -0.60 -0.39
C GLU A 276 -76.83 -1.63 -0.32
N GLU A 277 -76.56 -2.91 -0.05
CA GLU A 277 -77.59 -3.95 0.10
C GLU A 277 -78.45 -3.82 1.37
N ASN A 278 -77.99 -3.07 2.38
CA ASN A 278 -78.77 -2.83 3.61
C ASN A 278 -79.78 -1.67 3.49
N ILE A 279 -79.96 -1.06 2.32
CA ILE A 279 -80.87 0.08 2.11
C ILE A 279 -82.20 -0.31 1.43
N ASP A 280 -82.39 -1.54 0.97
CA ASP A 280 -83.59 -1.94 0.21
C ASP A 280 -84.50 -2.94 0.97
N ASP A 281 -85.15 -2.48 2.05
CA ASP A 281 -86.42 -3.06 2.53
C ASP A 281 -87.36 -1.97 3.13
N SER A 282 -88.16 -1.35 2.23
CA SER A 282 -89.50 -0.73 2.43
C SER A 282 -89.75 0.42 3.44
N PRO A 283 -90.77 1.32 3.25
CA PRO A 283 -91.21 2.06 2.07
C PRO A 283 -91.30 3.61 2.31
N LYS A 284 -91.60 4.35 1.24
CA LYS A 284 -91.73 5.82 1.15
C LYS A 284 -92.73 6.46 2.14
N GLU A 285 -92.34 7.57 2.76
CA GLU A 285 -93.25 8.66 3.14
C GLU A 285 -92.57 10.03 3.02
N ASN A 286 -93.40 11.04 2.74
CA ASN A 286 -93.04 12.37 2.28
C ASN A 286 -92.53 13.31 3.39
N GLU A 287 -92.00 14.45 2.91
CA GLU A 287 -92.01 15.80 3.52
C GLU A 287 -90.77 16.30 4.30
N GLU A 288 -90.27 17.41 3.74
CA GLU A 288 -89.75 18.63 4.38
C GLU A 288 -88.30 18.71 4.91
N GLU A 289 -87.49 19.40 4.09
CA GLU A 289 -86.41 20.34 4.45
C GLU A 289 -86.81 21.35 5.57
N PRO A 290 -85.92 22.22 6.13
CA PRO A 290 -84.44 22.33 5.99
C PRO A 290 -83.70 22.75 7.32
N VAL A 291 -82.39 23.03 7.19
CA VAL A 291 -81.66 24.23 7.69
C VAL A 291 -80.47 24.06 8.65
N ALA A 292 -79.35 24.61 8.15
CA ALA A 292 -78.20 25.30 8.78
C ALA A 292 -77.06 24.47 9.39
N ASN A 293 -75.87 24.45 8.76
CA ASN A 293 -74.83 25.53 8.71
C ASN A 293 -74.11 25.68 10.06
N CYS A 294 -72.79 25.75 10.18
CA CYS A 294 -71.74 26.32 9.32
C CYS A 294 -70.39 25.64 9.66
N THR A 295 -69.54 25.26 8.68
CA THR A 295 -68.33 25.98 8.18
C THR A 295 -67.18 26.07 9.20
N ASP A 296 -65.89 25.91 8.89
CA ASP A 296 -65.06 26.15 7.69
C ASP A 296 -63.90 25.11 7.70
N GLY A 297 -63.41 24.56 6.58
CA GLY A 297 -62.55 25.24 5.59
C GLY A 297 -61.08 24.83 5.83
N VAL A 298 -60.18 24.59 4.87
CA VAL A 298 -60.10 24.88 3.44
C VAL A 298 -58.86 24.11 2.90
N ALA A 299 -59.03 23.46 1.73
CA ALA A 299 -58.13 23.38 0.55
C ALA A 299 -56.63 22.99 0.70
N SER A 300 -55.92 22.47 -0.31
CA SER A 300 -56.16 21.90 -1.64
C SER A 300 -54.78 21.65 -2.29
N SER A 301 -54.77 20.78 -3.31
CA SER A 301 -53.85 20.78 -4.46
C SER A 301 -52.51 20.04 -4.38
N ARG A 302 -52.57 18.77 -4.81
CA ARG A 302 -51.97 18.22 -6.06
C ARG A 302 -51.05 19.16 -6.88
N SER A 303 -49.82 18.74 -7.19
CA SER A 303 -49.35 18.35 -8.54
C SER A 303 -47.81 18.25 -8.71
N GLN A 304 -47.39 17.18 -9.40
CA GLN A 304 -46.22 17.00 -10.31
C GLN A 304 -44.78 17.17 -9.77
N LEU A 305 -43.98 16.07 -9.68
CA LEU A 305 -43.08 15.50 -10.71
C LEU A 305 -41.92 16.43 -11.16
N ILE A 306 -40.66 16.03 -10.90
CA ILE A 306 -39.53 15.87 -11.86
C ILE A 306 -38.20 15.56 -11.12
N ASN A 307 -37.51 14.53 -11.61
CA ASN A 307 -36.07 14.16 -11.59
C ASN A 307 -35.02 14.93 -10.75
N ALA A 308 -34.15 14.17 -10.07
CA ALA A 308 -32.68 14.30 -10.17
C ALA A 308 -31.97 13.03 -9.61
N GLY A 309 -31.03 12.48 -10.36
CA GLY A 309 -29.94 11.64 -9.84
C GLY A 309 -28.75 12.49 -9.37
N PRO A 310 -27.54 11.93 -9.27
CA PRO A 310 -26.94 11.44 -8.03
C PRO A 310 -25.87 12.39 -7.47
N GLU A 311 -25.73 12.46 -6.14
CA GLU A 311 -24.58 13.11 -5.49
C GLU A 311 -23.60 12.08 -4.93
N VAL A 312 -22.38 12.27 -5.43
CA VAL A 312 -21.07 11.85 -4.93
C VAL A 312 -20.90 12.24 -3.45
N ILE A 313 -20.36 11.33 -2.64
CA ILE A 313 -19.18 11.47 -1.74
C ILE A 313 -18.72 10.04 -1.40
#